data_AF-A0A957HYT8-F1
#
_entry.id   AF-A0A957HYT8-F1
#
_cell.length_a   1.000
_cell.length_b   1.000
_cell.length_c   1.000
_cell.angle_alpha   90.00
_cell.angle_beta   90.00
_cell.angle_gamma   90.00
#
_symmetry.space_group_name_H-M   'P 1'
#
loop_
_entity.id
_entity.type
_entity.pdbx_description
1 polymer ?
#
loop_
_entity_poly.entity_id
_entity_poly.type
_entity_poly.pdbx_seq_one_letter_code
_entity_poly.pdbx_strand_id
1 'polypeptide(L)'
;MVNLGSDVEKDLTLAIQEVSQRYGETVAHKVQTIVAINLQRERKLSREHGQDHTVFVYVQHVSEQYLAQHEYIESLQVQKTAVAWNALQQKIQKRIYTLLLRWGFPSQQCRVLVPDIAQDACMEILFAHYPYDCNFDAWLSVLLFRVSRKHAQQVRKEQKKLEEVEISELVHHPRLTQTQPIELNMAIIESLNGALQQLPVNQQDVVKSYYILGKPLPEIADEQGVSVNTVYKRHHDALKKLRKILESK
;
A
#
# COMPACT_ATOMS: atom_id res chain seq x y z
N MET A 1 -6.53 -25.64 -8.33
CA MET A 1 -5.43 -25.51 -9.30
C MET A 1 -5.85 -24.47 -10.32
N VAL A 2 -5.12 -23.36 -10.42
CA VAL A 2 -5.33 -22.40 -11.52
C VAL A 2 -4.81 -23.07 -12.77
N ASN A 3 -5.65 -23.19 -13.80
CA ASN A 3 -5.27 -23.75 -15.10
C ASN A 3 -4.41 -22.71 -15.83
N LEU A 4 -3.11 -22.73 -15.56
CA LEU A 4 -2.13 -21.93 -16.28
C LEU A 4 -1.97 -22.59 -17.66
N GLY A 5 -2.04 -21.84 -18.75
CA GLY A 5 -1.87 -22.42 -20.09
C GLY A 5 -0.56 -23.22 -20.19
N SER A 6 -0.54 -24.29 -21.01
CA SER A 6 0.56 -25.27 -21.07
C SER A 6 1.96 -24.67 -21.26
N ASP A 7 2.05 -23.49 -21.86
CA ASP A 7 3.32 -22.81 -22.10
C ASP A 7 3.83 -22.07 -20.85
N VAL A 8 2.92 -21.52 -20.04
CA VAL A 8 3.25 -20.83 -18.78
C VAL A 8 3.77 -21.82 -17.73
N GLU A 9 3.24 -23.04 -17.69
CA GLU A 9 3.72 -24.10 -16.78
C GLU A 9 5.12 -24.59 -17.15
N LYS A 10 5.43 -24.68 -18.45
CA LYS A 10 6.78 -25.02 -18.93
C LYS A 10 7.78 -23.92 -18.57
N ASP A 11 7.43 -22.66 -18.84
CA ASP A 11 8.27 -21.51 -18.53
C ASP A 11 8.53 -21.37 -17.02
N LEU A 12 7.50 -21.62 -16.20
CA LEU A 12 7.65 -21.63 -14.74
C LEU A 12 8.62 -22.73 -14.30
N THR A 13 8.49 -23.93 -14.86
CA THR A 13 9.36 -25.06 -14.53
C THR A 13 10.83 -24.74 -14.84
N LEU A 14 11.10 -24.18 -16.02
CA LEU A 14 12.44 -23.78 -16.42
C LEU A 14 13.01 -22.67 -15.53
N ALA A 15 12.19 -21.66 -15.20
CA ALA A 15 12.62 -20.57 -14.32
C ALA A 15 12.97 -21.07 -12.90
N ILE A 16 12.18 -21.99 -12.35
CA ILE A 16 12.47 -22.61 -11.04
C ILE A 16 13.74 -23.48 -11.10
N GLN A 17 13.97 -24.19 -12.21
CA GLN A 17 15.19 -24.97 -12.40
C GLN A 17 16.43 -24.07 -12.40
N GLU A 18 16.36 -22.90 -13.02
CA GLU A 18 17.47 -21.94 -12.99
C GLU A 18 17.72 -21.38 -11.57
N VAL A 19 16.66 -21.04 -10.83
CA VAL A 19 16.79 -20.66 -9.41
C VAL A 19 17.47 -21.78 -8.61
N SER A 20 17.14 -23.04 -8.89
CA SER A 20 17.78 -24.20 -8.24
C SER A 20 19.27 -24.31 -8.57
N GLN A 21 19.64 -24.08 -9.83
CA GLN A 21 21.05 -24.12 -10.25
C GLN A 21 21.85 -22.97 -9.62
N ARG A 22 21.24 -21.79 -9.46
CA ARG A 22 21.93 -20.59 -9.00
C ARG A 22 21.98 -20.44 -7.48
N TYR A 23 20.91 -20.83 -6.79
CA TYR A 23 20.72 -20.58 -5.35
C TYR A 23 20.46 -21.85 -4.53
N GLY A 24 20.41 -23.02 -5.17
CA GLY A 24 20.19 -24.31 -4.54
C GLY A 24 18.72 -24.73 -4.46
N GLU A 25 18.51 -26.03 -4.25
CA GLU A 25 17.18 -26.67 -4.27
C GLU A 25 16.23 -26.12 -3.20
N THR A 26 16.76 -25.83 -1.99
CA THR A 26 15.95 -25.30 -0.89
C THR A 26 15.32 -23.95 -1.23
N VAL A 27 16.09 -23.04 -1.83
CA VAL A 27 15.60 -21.72 -2.25
C VAL A 27 14.59 -21.88 -3.39
N ALA A 28 14.90 -22.73 -4.37
CA ALA A 28 13.99 -23.00 -5.48
C ALA A 28 12.63 -23.52 -5.02
N HIS A 29 12.62 -24.45 -4.05
CA HIS A 29 11.37 -24.99 -3.50
C HIS A 29 10.54 -23.92 -2.78
N LYS A 30 11.18 -23.04 -2.01
CA LYS A 30 10.51 -21.92 -1.33
C LYS A 30 9.94 -20.92 -2.32
N VAL A 31 10.72 -20.51 -3.31
CA VAL A 31 10.29 -19.59 -4.38
C VAL A 31 9.14 -20.19 -5.18
N GLN A 32 9.22 -21.48 -5.54
CA GLN A 32 8.13 -22.20 -6.24
C GLN A 32 6.82 -22.14 -5.45
N THR A 33 6.88 -22.38 -4.13
CA THR A 33 5.71 -22.30 -3.25
C THR A 33 5.12 -20.89 -3.21
N ILE A 34 5.97 -19.87 -3.08
CA ILE A 34 5.55 -18.46 -3.05
C ILE A 34 4.87 -18.06 -4.37
N VAL A 35 5.50 -18.38 -5.50
CA VAL A 35 4.98 -18.07 -6.84
C VAL A 35 3.66 -18.78 -7.10
N ALA A 36 3.53 -20.05 -6.72
CA ALA A 36 2.28 -20.80 -6.85
C ALA A 36 1.12 -20.12 -6.10
N ILE A 37 1.36 -19.67 -4.86
CA ILE A 37 0.34 -18.94 -4.07
C ILE A 37 0.02 -17.58 -4.71
N ASN A 38 1.03 -16.85 -5.21
CA ASN A 38 0.84 -15.56 -5.86
C ASN A 38 -0.04 -15.67 -7.11
N LEU A 39 0.22 -16.66 -7.96
CA LEU A 39 -0.56 -16.93 -9.16
C LEU A 39 -1.99 -17.36 -8.82
N GLN A 40 -2.19 -18.16 -7.77
CA GLN A 40 -3.52 -18.51 -7.26
C GLN A 40 -4.33 -17.30 -6.79
N ARG A 41 -3.66 -16.28 -6.25
CA ARG A 41 -4.28 -15.04 -5.77
C ARG A 41 -4.41 -13.96 -6.85
N GLU A 42 -4.24 -14.34 -8.12
CA GLU A 42 -4.28 -13.44 -9.28
C GLU A 42 -3.33 -12.23 -9.13
N ARG A 43 -2.24 -12.38 -8.36
CA ARG A 43 -1.18 -11.38 -8.35
C ARG A 43 -0.53 -11.41 -9.72
N LYS A 44 -0.85 -10.38 -10.52
CA LYS A 44 -0.38 -10.29 -11.90
C LYS A 44 1.13 -10.30 -11.92
N LEU A 45 1.72 -11.00 -12.89
CA LEU A 45 3.08 -10.72 -13.37
C LEU A 45 3.14 -9.20 -13.57
N SER A 46 3.96 -8.52 -12.75
CA SER A 46 3.98 -7.06 -12.75
C SER A 46 4.26 -6.59 -14.18
N ARG A 47 3.37 -5.76 -14.74
CA ARG A 47 3.63 -5.08 -16.01
C ARG A 47 4.52 -3.88 -15.70
N GLU A 48 5.82 -4.08 -15.62
CA GLU A 48 6.75 -2.96 -15.73
C GLU A 48 7.01 -2.67 -17.22
N HIS A 49 7.23 -1.42 -17.59
CA HIS A 49 7.71 -1.00 -18.93
C HIS A 49 6.81 -1.28 -20.16
N GLY A 50 5.60 -1.83 -20.01
CA GLY A 50 4.78 -2.18 -21.18
C GLY A 50 5.35 -3.32 -22.02
N GLN A 51 6.36 -4.02 -21.51
CA GLN A 51 6.78 -5.34 -21.97
C GLN A 51 6.07 -6.39 -21.12
N ASP A 52 5.50 -7.40 -21.76
CA ASP A 52 4.98 -8.56 -21.05
C ASP A 52 6.14 -9.19 -20.28
N HIS A 53 6.10 -9.08 -18.95
CA HIS A 53 7.09 -9.73 -18.10
C HIS A 53 6.87 -11.23 -18.25
N THR A 54 7.90 -11.90 -18.77
CA THR A 54 7.89 -13.36 -18.85
C THR A 54 7.81 -13.91 -17.44
N VAL A 55 7.24 -15.12 -17.31
CA VAL A 55 7.22 -15.87 -16.04
C VAL A 55 8.61 -15.90 -15.40
N PHE A 56 9.63 -16.00 -16.24
CA PHE A 56 11.03 -16.00 -15.86
C PHE A 56 11.46 -14.73 -15.09
N VAL A 57 11.20 -13.53 -15.64
CA VAL A 57 11.55 -12.27 -14.97
C VAL A 57 10.85 -12.13 -13.63
N TYR A 58 9.59 -12.56 -13.56
CA TYR A 58 8.84 -12.54 -12.30
C TYR A 58 9.43 -13.49 -11.25
N VAL A 59 9.74 -14.72 -11.63
CA VAL A 59 10.36 -15.71 -10.74
C VAL A 59 11.73 -15.21 -10.26
N GLN A 60 12.53 -14.62 -11.15
CA GLN A 60 13.81 -14.03 -10.79
C GLN A 60 13.62 -12.89 -9.77
N HIS A 61 12.69 -11.96 -10.04
CA HIS A 61 12.40 -10.87 -9.11
C HIS A 61 11.97 -11.38 -7.72
N VAL A 62 11.07 -12.37 -7.69
CA VAL A 62 10.63 -13.00 -6.43
C VAL A 62 11.80 -13.68 -5.71
N SER A 63 12.69 -14.35 -6.44
CA SER A 63 13.87 -14.97 -5.85
C SER A 63 14.83 -13.95 -5.23
N GLU A 64 15.06 -12.83 -5.91
CA GLU A 64 15.91 -11.73 -5.41
C GLU A 64 15.32 -11.10 -4.15
N GLN A 65 14.01 -10.83 -4.14
CA GLN A 65 13.33 -10.30 -2.96
C GLN A 65 13.30 -11.31 -1.81
N TYR A 66 13.13 -12.60 -2.11
CA TYR A 66 13.20 -13.67 -1.11
C TYR A 66 14.57 -13.68 -0.44
N LEU A 67 15.65 -13.77 -1.22
CA LEU A 67 17.02 -13.75 -0.69
C LEU A 67 17.29 -12.51 0.16
N ALA A 68 16.80 -11.34 -0.26
CA ALA A 68 17.03 -10.08 0.45
C ALA A 68 16.26 -9.94 1.77
N GLN A 69 15.07 -10.54 1.91
CA GLN A 69 14.15 -10.18 3.01
C GLN A 69 13.60 -11.37 3.80
N HIS A 70 13.80 -12.61 3.37
CA HIS A 70 13.18 -13.77 4.02
C HIS A 70 13.54 -13.91 5.49
N GLU A 71 14.79 -13.68 5.90
CA GLU A 71 15.19 -13.74 7.31
C GLU A 71 14.39 -12.75 8.17
N TYR A 72 14.21 -11.52 7.68
CA TYR A 72 13.42 -10.51 8.37
C TYR A 72 11.95 -10.91 8.45
N ILE A 73 11.37 -11.42 7.36
CA ILE A 73 9.97 -11.86 7.33
C ILE A 73 9.75 -13.07 8.25
N GLU A 74 10.66 -14.03 8.28
CA GLU A 74 10.61 -15.18 9.19
C GLU A 74 10.73 -14.73 10.66
N SER A 75 11.58 -13.74 10.94
CA SER A 75 11.69 -13.15 12.29
C SER A 75 10.38 -12.56 12.79
N LEU A 76 9.51 -12.10 11.88
CA LEU A 76 8.19 -11.54 12.19
C LEU A 76 7.10 -12.62 12.25
N GLN A 77 6.96 -13.42 11.19
CA GLN A 77 5.79 -14.29 11.00
C GLN A 77 5.96 -15.68 11.63
N VAL A 78 7.20 -16.20 11.65
CA VAL A 78 7.49 -17.56 12.15
C VAL A 78 8.01 -17.49 13.58
N GLN A 79 9.14 -16.80 13.77
CA GLN A 79 9.83 -16.73 15.06
C GLN A 79 9.17 -15.74 16.02
N LYS A 80 8.46 -14.73 15.47
CA LYS A 80 7.73 -13.70 16.22
C LYS A 80 8.62 -13.01 17.27
N THR A 81 9.84 -12.67 16.87
CA THR A 81 10.82 -12.07 17.76
C THR A 81 10.35 -10.70 18.24
N ALA A 82 10.43 -10.47 19.56
CA ALA A 82 10.00 -9.21 20.16
C ALA A 82 10.79 -8.01 19.60
N VAL A 83 12.08 -8.19 19.29
CA VAL A 83 12.94 -7.13 18.74
C VAL A 83 12.43 -6.68 17.36
N ALA A 84 12.17 -7.61 16.44
CA ALA A 84 11.67 -7.27 15.11
C ALA A 84 10.27 -6.63 15.17
N TRP A 85 9.38 -7.17 16.01
CA TRP A 85 8.04 -6.63 16.20
C TRP A 85 8.02 -5.25 16.84
N ASN A 86 8.84 -4.99 17.86
CA ASN A 86 8.93 -3.67 18.49
C ASN A 86 9.41 -2.61 17.50
N ALA A 87 10.45 -2.93 16.71
CA ALA A 87 10.95 -2.03 15.67
C ALA A 87 9.89 -1.76 14.59
N LEU A 88 9.18 -2.80 14.15
CA LEU A 88 8.12 -2.68 13.15
C LEU A 88 6.92 -1.87 13.68
N GLN A 89 6.48 -2.13 14.91
CA GLN A 89 5.34 -1.45 15.50
C GLN A 89 5.60 0.05 15.65
N GLN A 90 6.80 0.45 16.11
CA GLN A 90 7.19 1.86 16.17
C GLN A 90 7.15 2.54 14.79
N LYS A 91 7.68 1.85 13.76
CA LYS A 91 7.64 2.31 12.37
C LYS A 91 6.21 2.48 11.87
N ILE A 92 5.35 1.50 12.14
CA ILE A 92 3.93 1.51 11.77
C ILE A 92 3.21 2.67 12.44
N GLN A 93 3.35 2.84 13.75
CA GLN A 93 2.70 3.92 14.50
C GLN A 93 3.11 5.30 13.96
N LYS A 94 4.40 5.52 13.70
CA LYS A 94 4.88 6.79 13.11
C LYS A 94 4.26 7.06 11.73
N ARG A 95 4.17 6.03 10.87
CA ARG A 95 3.58 6.14 9.52
C ARG A 95 2.08 6.42 9.58
N ILE A 96 1.33 5.71 10.42
CA ILE A 96 -0.11 5.92 10.60
C ILE A 96 -0.39 7.31 11.16
N TYR A 97 0.33 7.73 12.21
CA TYR A 97 0.17 9.05 12.80
C TYR A 97 0.34 10.16 11.75
N THR A 98 1.39 10.06 10.94
CA THR A 98 1.65 11.00 9.84
C THR A 98 0.53 10.99 8.80
N LEU A 99 0.00 9.80 8.47
CA LEU A 99 -1.07 9.65 7.50
C LEU A 99 -2.40 10.26 8.00
N LEU A 100 -2.75 10.03 9.26
CA LEU A 100 -3.97 10.58 9.87
C LEU A 100 -3.91 12.12 9.98
N LEU A 101 -2.77 12.68 10.37
CA LEU A 101 -2.58 14.14 10.36
C LEU A 101 -2.80 14.71 8.96
N ARG A 102 -2.25 14.06 7.93
CA ARG A 102 -2.44 14.47 6.54
C ARG A 102 -3.92 14.43 6.11
N TRP A 103 -4.67 13.45 6.62
CA TRP A 103 -6.11 13.33 6.39
C TRP A 103 -6.97 14.28 7.25
N GLY A 104 -6.35 15.17 8.02
CA GLY A 104 -7.03 16.22 8.79
C GLY A 104 -7.46 15.81 10.20
N PHE A 105 -7.01 14.65 10.71
CA PHE A 105 -7.34 14.25 12.09
C PHE A 105 -6.57 15.10 13.10
N PRO A 106 -7.21 15.59 14.19
CA PRO A 106 -6.51 16.30 15.26
C PRO A 106 -5.52 15.40 15.99
N SER A 107 -4.37 15.96 16.41
CA SER A 107 -3.30 15.22 17.10
C SER A 107 -3.79 14.40 18.30
N GLN A 108 -4.75 14.91 19.08
CA GLN A 108 -5.31 14.19 20.23
C GLN A 108 -6.09 12.95 19.80
N GLN A 109 -6.84 13.01 18.70
CA GLN A 109 -7.57 11.87 18.18
C GLN A 109 -6.60 10.84 17.59
N CYS A 110 -5.54 11.29 16.91
CA CYS A 110 -4.48 10.41 16.40
C CYS A 110 -3.82 9.59 17.53
N ARG A 111 -3.57 10.19 18.71
CA ARG A 111 -3.00 9.47 19.86
C ARG A 111 -3.85 8.29 20.34
N VAL A 112 -5.17 8.39 20.18
CA VAL A 112 -6.11 7.33 20.55
C VAL A 112 -6.22 6.29 19.43
N LEU A 113 -6.33 6.72 18.17
CA LEU A 113 -6.55 5.82 17.04
C LEU A 113 -5.31 5.03 16.61
N VAL A 114 -4.12 5.62 16.69
CA VAL A 114 -2.89 5.02 16.16
C VAL A 114 -2.56 3.66 16.78
N PRO A 115 -2.64 3.46 18.11
CA PRO A 115 -2.39 2.15 18.73
C PRO A 115 -3.30 1.05 18.17
N ASP A 116 -4.59 1.31 18.03
CA ASP A 116 -5.57 0.32 17.56
C ASP A 116 -5.34 -0.01 16.07
N ILE A 117 -5.15 1.01 15.23
CA ILE A 117 -4.85 0.81 13.80
C ILE A 117 -3.53 0.06 13.63
N ALA A 118 -2.51 0.38 14.44
CA ALA A 118 -1.22 -0.30 14.41
C ALA A 118 -1.35 -1.77 14.83
N GLN A 119 -2.16 -2.07 15.84
CA GLN A 119 -2.44 -3.42 16.28
C GLN A 119 -3.11 -4.24 15.17
N ASP A 120 -4.14 -3.70 14.54
CA ASP A 120 -4.81 -4.34 13.40
C ASP A 120 -3.84 -4.58 12.24
N ALA A 121 -2.99 -3.59 11.92
CA ALA A 121 -1.97 -3.73 10.88
C ALA A 121 -0.96 -4.83 11.22
N CYS A 122 -0.49 -4.91 12.47
CA CYS A 122 0.40 -5.96 12.94
C CYS A 122 -0.25 -7.35 12.81
N MET A 123 -1.53 -7.47 13.18
CA MET A 123 -2.29 -8.72 13.03
C MET A 123 -2.43 -9.12 11.56
N GLU A 124 -2.73 -8.18 10.66
CA GLU A 124 -2.76 -8.46 9.23
C GLU A 124 -1.39 -8.90 8.69
N ILE A 125 -0.29 -8.27 9.15
CA ILE A 125 1.08 -8.66 8.75
C ILE A 125 1.41 -10.07 9.24
N LEU A 126 1.05 -10.39 10.48
CA LEU A 126 1.35 -11.69 11.10
C LEU A 126 0.75 -12.86 10.32
N PHE A 127 -0.47 -12.69 9.78
CA PHE A 127 -1.20 -13.76 9.08
C PHE A 127 -1.18 -13.64 7.55
N ALA A 128 -0.60 -12.55 7.01
CA ALA A 128 -0.54 -12.37 5.57
C ALA A 128 0.50 -13.27 4.91
N HIS A 129 0.16 -13.75 3.70
CA HIS A 129 1.16 -14.23 2.76
C HIS A 129 1.93 -13.03 2.19
N TYR A 130 3.21 -12.91 2.56
CA TYR A 130 4.08 -11.91 1.95
C TYR A 130 4.51 -12.40 0.55
N PRO A 131 4.20 -11.65 -0.51
CA PRO A 131 4.30 -12.13 -1.90
C PRO A 131 5.73 -12.13 -2.45
N TYR A 132 6.66 -11.39 -1.84
CA TYR A 132 8.01 -11.16 -2.38
C TYR A 132 8.03 -10.60 -3.83
N ASP A 133 6.93 -10.03 -4.32
CA ASP A 133 6.85 -9.38 -5.64
C ASP A 133 7.16 -7.87 -5.61
N CYS A 134 7.54 -7.39 -4.44
CA CYS A 134 7.98 -6.03 -4.15
C CYS A 134 8.74 -6.05 -2.82
N ASN A 135 9.34 -4.92 -2.44
CA ASN A 135 9.97 -4.81 -1.13
C ASN A 135 8.94 -4.64 0.00
N PHE A 136 9.35 -4.99 1.22
CA PHE A 136 8.45 -5.06 2.37
C PHE A 136 7.84 -3.69 2.70
N ASP A 137 8.60 -2.62 2.51
CA ASP A 137 8.16 -1.27 2.80
C ASP A 137 7.08 -0.75 1.84
N ALA A 138 7.15 -1.12 0.57
CA ALA A 138 6.13 -0.82 -0.43
C ALA A 138 4.85 -1.59 -0.11
N TRP A 139 4.98 -2.89 0.15
CA TRP A 139 3.85 -3.73 0.54
C TRP A 139 3.20 -3.24 1.84
N LEU A 140 4.00 -2.92 2.86
CA LEU A 140 3.55 -2.36 4.12
C LEU A 140 2.81 -1.04 3.91
N SER A 141 3.31 -0.16 3.03
CA SER A 141 2.64 1.12 2.77
C SER A 141 1.24 0.95 2.19
N VAL A 142 1.04 -0.03 1.29
CA VAL A 142 -0.28 -0.37 0.74
C VAL A 142 -1.22 -0.91 1.84
N LEU A 143 -0.71 -1.81 2.69
CA LEU A 143 -1.46 -2.36 3.82
C LEU A 143 -1.87 -1.26 4.80
N LEU A 144 -0.92 -0.42 5.22
CA LEU A 144 -1.17 0.67 6.18
C LEU A 144 -2.18 1.68 5.63
N PHE A 145 -2.09 2.05 4.35
CA PHE A 145 -3.07 2.93 3.73
C PHE A 145 -4.49 2.32 3.79
N ARG A 146 -4.62 1.04 3.46
CA ARG A 146 -5.89 0.31 3.51
C ARG A 146 -6.47 0.27 4.92
N VAL A 147 -5.69 -0.22 5.89
CA VAL A 147 -6.14 -0.40 7.29
C VAL A 147 -6.48 0.96 7.91
N SER A 148 -5.59 1.95 7.77
CA SER A 148 -5.83 3.29 8.30
C SER A 148 -7.08 3.92 7.70
N ARG A 149 -7.30 3.75 6.38
CA ARG A 149 -8.47 4.33 5.72
C ARG A 149 -9.77 3.69 6.18
N LYS A 150 -9.79 2.37 6.38
CA LYS A 150 -10.96 1.67 6.95
C LYS A 150 -11.35 2.29 8.29
N HIS A 151 -10.38 2.47 9.18
CA HIS A 151 -10.59 3.10 10.48
C HIS A 151 -11.01 4.57 10.37
N ALA A 152 -10.32 5.36 9.55
CA ALA A 152 -10.66 6.76 9.31
C ALA A 152 -12.09 6.93 8.79
N GLN A 153 -12.56 6.03 7.91
CA GLN A 153 -13.92 6.03 7.41
C GLN A 153 -14.93 5.66 8.49
N GLN A 154 -14.62 4.68 9.33
CA GLN A 154 -15.47 4.31 10.44
C GLN A 154 -15.64 5.48 11.42
N VAL A 155 -14.54 6.13 11.80
CA VAL A 155 -14.56 7.29 12.69
C VAL A 155 -15.35 8.46 12.08
N ARG A 156 -15.13 8.79 10.81
CA ARG A 156 -15.90 9.85 10.13
C ARG A 156 -17.40 9.52 10.06
N LYS A 157 -17.76 8.25 9.86
CA LYS A 157 -19.16 7.79 9.86
C LYS A 157 -19.78 7.90 11.25
N GLU A 158 -19.03 7.55 12.29
CA GLU A 158 -19.48 7.68 13.69
C GLU A 158 -19.64 9.15 14.09
N GLN A 159 -18.71 10.02 13.69
CA GLN A 159 -18.81 11.46 13.89
C GLN A 159 -20.03 12.05 13.19
N LYS A 160 -20.27 11.71 11.92
CA LYS A 160 -21.45 12.17 11.19
C LYS A 160 -22.76 11.73 11.86
N LYS A 161 -22.83 10.48 12.36
CA LYS A 161 -24.00 10.00 13.11
C LYS A 161 -24.19 10.75 14.43
N LEU A 162 -23.10 11.05 15.13
CA LEU A 162 -23.16 11.81 16.37
C LEU A 162 -23.61 13.25 16.10
N GLU A 163 -23.09 13.89 15.05
CA GLU A 163 -23.53 15.21 14.60
C GLU A 163 -25.01 15.21 14.19
N GLU A 164 -25.50 14.19 13.47
CA GLU A 164 -26.93 14.04 13.14
C GLU A 164 -27.83 13.95 14.38
N VAL A 165 -27.31 13.45 15.51
CA VAL A 165 -28.01 13.39 16.80
C VAL A 165 -27.81 14.69 17.61
N GLU A 166 -26.61 15.27 17.60
CA GLU A 166 -26.23 16.51 18.31
C GLU A 166 -26.81 17.78 17.65
N ILE A 167 -27.21 17.76 16.37
CA ILE A 167 -27.93 18.89 15.75
C ILE A 167 -29.29 19.16 16.44
N SER A 168 -29.78 18.25 17.30
CA SER A 168 -30.90 18.51 18.22
C SER A 168 -30.53 19.41 19.43
N GLU A 169 -29.25 19.60 19.75
CA GLU A 169 -28.78 20.31 20.95
C GLU A 169 -27.47 21.08 20.65
N LEU A 170 -27.59 22.36 20.28
CA LEU A 170 -26.47 23.25 19.88
C LEU A 170 -25.42 23.49 21.00
N VAL A 171 -24.13 23.57 20.64
CA VAL A 171 -23.29 24.80 20.45
C VAL A 171 -21.78 24.46 20.38
N HIS A 172 -21.07 25.14 19.46
CA HIS A 172 -19.64 25.04 19.10
C HIS A 172 -18.57 25.39 20.16
N HIS A 173 -17.39 24.76 20.03
CA HIS A 173 -16.11 25.32 20.51
C HIS A 173 -14.98 25.16 19.47
N PRO A 174 -14.07 26.16 19.33
CA PRO A 174 -12.96 26.12 18.38
C PRO A 174 -11.73 25.39 18.96
N ARG A 175 -11.02 24.61 18.14
CA ARG A 175 -9.79 23.91 18.51
C ARG A 175 -8.54 24.59 17.94
N LEU A 176 -7.53 24.77 18.78
CA LEU A 176 -6.19 25.23 18.42
C LEU A 176 -5.33 24.06 17.93
N THR A 177 -4.58 24.26 16.84
CA THR A 177 -3.59 23.31 16.31
C THR A 177 -2.16 23.78 16.61
N GLN A 178 -1.37 22.92 17.25
CA GLN A 178 0.09 23.00 17.26
C GLN A 178 0.65 21.85 16.41
N THR A 179 1.38 22.18 15.34
CA THR A 179 2.09 21.26 14.46
C THR A 179 3.56 21.20 14.86
N GLN A 180 4.09 19.99 15.09
CA GLN A 180 5.53 19.75 15.20
C GLN A 180 6.14 19.54 13.80
N PRO A 181 7.43 19.90 13.57
CA PRO A 181 8.06 19.75 12.27
C PRO A 181 8.35 18.28 11.97
N ILE A 182 8.11 17.88 10.72
CA ILE A 182 8.38 16.54 10.22
C ILE A 182 9.70 16.56 9.46
N GLU A 183 10.63 15.69 9.81
CA GLU A 183 11.80 15.39 8.97
C GLU A 183 11.32 14.63 7.73
N LEU A 184 11.25 15.33 6.60
CA LEU A 184 10.81 14.81 5.30
C LEU A 184 12.00 14.82 4.34
N ASN A 185 12.19 13.75 3.55
CA ASN A 185 13.25 13.69 2.54
C ASN A 185 12.90 14.60 1.35
N MET A 186 13.22 15.89 1.48
CA MET A 186 12.80 17.00 0.60
C MET A 186 12.93 16.69 -0.89
N ALA A 187 14.01 16.02 -1.30
CA ALA A 187 14.27 15.68 -2.71
C ALA A 187 13.18 14.78 -3.32
N ILE A 188 12.68 13.80 -2.57
CA ILE A 188 11.62 12.89 -3.05
C ILE A 188 10.28 13.66 -3.17
N ILE A 189 9.99 14.56 -2.23
CA ILE A 189 8.75 15.35 -2.25
C ILE A 189 8.75 16.35 -3.40
N GLU A 190 9.87 17.03 -3.64
CA GLU A 190 10.00 17.96 -4.76
C GLU A 190 9.82 17.24 -6.10
N SER A 191 10.45 16.08 -6.26
CA SER A 191 10.27 15.26 -7.46
C SER A 191 8.81 14.84 -7.66
N LEU A 192 8.15 14.35 -6.61
CA LEU A 192 6.74 13.95 -6.66
C LEU A 192 5.81 15.13 -6.94
N ASN A 193 6.04 16.28 -6.31
CA ASN A 193 5.25 17.49 -6.53
C ASN A 193 5.40 17.99 -7.97
N GLY A 194 6.61 17.98 -8.52
CA GLY A 194 6.87 18.31 -9.92
C GLY A 194 6.16 17.36 -10.88
N ALA A 195 6.10 16.06 -10.57
CA ALA A 195 5.35 15.08 -11.37
C ALA A 195 3.83 15.29 -11.28
N LEU A 196 3.30 15.60 -10.09
CA LEU A 196 1.88 15.90 -9.89
C LEU A 196 1.41 17.15 -10.65
N GLN A 197 2.27 18.15 -10.81
CA GLN A 197 1.96 19.36 -11.58
C GLN A 197 1.88 19.13 -13.10
N GLN A 198 2.47 18.05 -13.61
CA GLN A 198 2.39 17.69 -15.03
C GLN A 198 1.11 16.93 -15.39
N LEU A 199 0.30 16.53 -14.39
CA LEU A 199 -1.00 15.92 -14.64
C LEU A 199 -2.05 16.96 -15.04
N PRO A 200 -3.03 16.58 -15.88
CA PRO A 200 -4.25 17.37 -16.04
C PRO A 200 -4.93 17.61 -14.69
N VAL A 201 -5.51 18.80 -14.49
CA VAL A 201 -6.14 19.23 -13.23
C VAL A 201 -7.12 18.18 -12.69
N ASN A 202 -8.03 17.69 -13.53
CA ASN A 202 -9.01 16.67 -13.15
C ASN A 202 -8.39 15.33 -12.69
N GLN A 203 -7.18 15.01 -13.14
CA GLN A 203 -6.44 13.81 -12.72
C GLN A 203 -5.67 14.09 -11.43
N GLN A 204 -5.06 15.27 -11.33
CA GLN A 204 -4.37 15.75 -10.14
C GLN A 204 -5.31 15.81 -8.93
N ASP A 205 -6.52 16.35 -9.10
CA ASP A 205 -7.49 16.51 -8.02
C ASP A 205 -7.99 15.17 -7.48
N VAL A 206 -8.20 14.18 -8.35
CA VAL A 206 -8.56 12.82 -7.94
C VAL A 206 -7.42 12.18 -7.14
N VAL A 207 -6.16 12.34 -7.57
CA VAL A 207 -4.98 11.83 -6.84
C VAL A 207 -4.83 12.50 -5.48
N LYS A 208 -4.94 13.84 -5.41
CA LYS A 208 -4.88 14.59 -4.16
C LYS A 208 -6.00 14.17 -3.21
N SER A 209 -7.23 14.12 -3.70
CA SER A 209 -8.38 13.76 -2.87
C SER A 209 -8.25 12.34 -2.31
N TYR A 210 -7.78 11.40 -3.13
CA TYR A 210 -7.64 10.01 -2.72
C TYR A 210 -6.47 9.79 -1.75
N TYR A 211 -5.26 10.22 -2.11
CA TYR A 211 -4.05 9.90 -1.34
C TYR A 211 -3.74 10.92 -0.25
N ILE A 212 -4.07 12.19 -0.46
CA ILE A 212 -3.76 13.28 0.49
C ILE A 212 -4.94 13.54 1.43
N LEU A 213 -6.19 13.50 0.95
CA LEU A 213 -7.37 13.72 1.81
C LEU A 213 -7.98 12.40 2.33
N GLY A 214 -7.52 11.26 1.82
CA GLY A 214 -7.99 9.93 2.22
C GLY A 214 -9.41 9.61 1.74
N LYS A 215 -9.94 10.35 0.77
CA LYS A 215 -11.33 10.21 0.32
C LYS A 215 -11.50 8.96 -0.57
N PRO A 216 -12.60 8.21 -0.43
CA PRO A 216 -12.95 7.15 -1.34
C PRO A 216 -13.37 7.66 -2.73
N LEU A 217 -13.06 6.88 -3.78
CA LEU A 217 -13.38 7.26 -5.16
C LEU A 217 -14.88 7.53 -5.41
N PRO A 218 -15.82 6.79 -4.79
CA PRO A 218 -17.25 7.15 -4.84
C PRO A 218 -17.55 8.55 -4.28
N GLU A 219 -17.03 8.89 -3.09
CA GLU A 219 -17.23 10.22 -2.48
C GLU A 219 -16.63 11.33 -3.35
N ILE A 220 -15.46 11.08 -3.95
CA ILE A 220 -14.85 12.01 -4.92
C ILE A 220 -15.75 12.20 -6.14
N ALA A 221 -16.45 11.16 -6.60
CA ALA A 221 -17.36 11.23 -7.73
C ALA A 221 -18.59 12.09 -7.42
N ASP A 222 -19.16 11.87 -6.23
CA ASP A 222 -20.30 12.65 -5.71
C ASP A 222 -19.92 14.14 -5.58
N GLU A 223 -18.75 14.45 -4.99
CA GLU A 223 -18.25 15.83 -4.85
C GLU A 223 -17.97 16.52 -6.19
N GLN A 224 -17.48 15.77 -7.18
CA GLN A 224 -17.18 16.30 -8.52
C GLN A 224 -18.40 16.32 -9.46
N GLY A 225 -19.55 15.77 -9.05
CA GLY A 225 -20.74 15.67 -9.88
C GLY A 225 -20.55 14.80 -11.13
N VAL A 226 -19.70 13.76 -11.06
CA VAL A 226 -19.41 12.85 -12.18
C VAL A 226 -19.67 11.40 -11.80
N SER A 227 -19.77 10.51 -12.79
CA SER A 227 -19.92 9.08 -12.51
C SER A 227 -18.68 8.51 -11.80
N VAL A 228 -18.88 7.52 -10.92
CA VAL A 228 -17.78 6.82 -10.24
C VAL A 228 -16.82 6.19 -11.26
N ASN A 229 -17.33 5.65 -12.36
CA ASN A 229 -16.53 5.09 -13.45
C ASN A 229 -15.60 6.14 -14.10
N THR A 230 -16.05 7.39 -14.20
CA THR A 230 -15.22 8.50 -14.68
C THR A 230 -14.06 8.76 -13.73
N VAL A 231 -14.31 8.77 -12.41
CA VAL A 231 -13.26 8.95 -11.39
C VAL A 231 -12.28 7.78 -11.39
N TYR A 232 -12.74 6.54 -11.50
CA TYR A 232 -11.87 5.36 -11.65
C TYR A 232 -10.94 5.49 -12.86
N LYS A 233 -11.48 5.87 -14.02
CA LYS A 233 -10.67 6.08 -15.22
C LYS A 233 -9.65 7.20 -15.04
N ARG A 234 -10.07 8.35 -14.48
CA ARG A 234 -9.16 9.47 -14.18
C ARG A 234 -8.05 9.07 -13.23
N HIS A 235 -8.37 8.35 -12.16
CA HIS A 235 -7.41 7.84 -11.18
C HIS A 235 -6.40 6.89 -11.83
N HIS A 236 -6.88 5.90 -12.59
CA HIS A 236 -6.03 4.96 -13.32
C HIS A 236 -5.10 5.67 -14.33
N ASP A 237 -5.64 6.58 -15.13
CA ASP A 237 -4.87 7.34 -16.12
C ASP A 237 -3.84 8.27 -15.46
N ALA A 238 -4.19 8.85 -14.31
CA ALA A 238 -3.27 9.66 -13.51
C ALA A 238 -2.07 8.84 -13.03
N LEU A 239 -2.31 7.65 -12.45
CA LEU A 239 -1.25 6.77 -11.99
C LEU A 239 -0.36 6.29 -13.13
N LYS A 240 -0.95 5.97 -14.30
CA LYS A 240 -0.20 5.58 -15.50
C LYS A 240 0.72 6.70 -15.98
N LYS A 241 0.27 7.96 -15.95
CA LYS A 241 1.10 9.12 -16.32
C LYS A 241 2.17 9.42 -15.29
N LEU A 242 1.84 9.41 -14.00
CA LEU A 242 2.82 9.64 -12.93
C LEU A 242 3.97 8.66 -13.00
N ARG A 243 3.66 7.38 -13.24
CA ARG A 243 4.66 6.34 -13.45
C ARG A 243 5.62 6.71 -14.58
N LYS A 244 5.10 7.03 -15.77
CA LYS A 244 5.92 7.46 -16.92
C LYS A 244 6.79 8.68 -16.62
N ILE A 245 6.25 9.69 -15.94
CA ILE A 245 6.98 10.93 -15.63
C ILE A 245 8.15 10.64 -14.67
N LEU A 246 7.88 9.84 -13.63
CA LEU A 246 8.89 9.50 -12.62
C LEU A 246 9.94 8.52 -13.14
N GLU A 247 9.61 7.71 -14.14
CA GLU A 247 10.55 6.81 -14.84
C GLU A 247 11.39 7.54 -15.92
N SER A 248 10.91 8.66 -16.46
CA SER A 248 11.62 9.44 -17.49
C SER A 248 12.69 10.41 -16.95
N LYS A 249 12.88 10.43 -15.63
CA LYS A 249 13.86 11.26 -14.92
C LYS A 249 14.91 10.37 -14.27
#